data_AF-A0A8K0PMB0-F1
#
_entry.id   AF-A0A8K0PMB0-F1
#
_cell.length_a   1.000
_cell.length_b   1.000
_cell.length_c   1.000
_cell.angle_alpha   90.00
_cell.angle_beta   90.00
_cell.angle_gamma   90.00
#
_symmetry.space_group_name_H-M   'P 1'
#
loop_
_entity.id
_entity.type
_entity.pdbx_description
1 polymer ?
#
loop_
_entity_poly.entity_id
_entity_poly.type
_entity_poly.pdbx_seq_one_letter_code
_entity_poly.pdbx_strand_id
1 'polypeptide(L)' 'MPSHKTFRTKQKLAKAQKQNRPIPQWIRLRTGNTIRYDFPTATSCQEPVTPTQG' A
#
# COMPACT_ATOMS: atom_id res chain seq x y z
N MET A 1 3.43 -19.85 15.54
CA MET A 1 4.81 -19.86 15.01
C MET A 1 4.86 -19.22 13.63
N PRO A 2 5.89 -18.44 13.27
CA PRO A 2 6.06 -17.95 11.90
C PRO A 2 6.30 -19.13 10.95
N SER A 3 5.69 -19.08 9.77
CA SER A 3 5.89 -20.09 8.73
C SER A 3 7.36 -20.17 8.33
N HIS A 4 7.92 -21.38 8.28
CA HIS A 4 9.28 -21.62 7.79
C HIS A 4 9.29 -21.39 6.28
N LYS A 5 9.68 -20.17 5.87
CA LYS A 5 9.81 -19.78 4.46
C LYS A 5 11.29 -19.63 4.08
N THR A 6 11.60 -19.97 2.84
CA THR A 6 12.94 -19.78 2.27
C THR A 6 13.33 -18.30 2.24
N PHE A 7 14.64 -18.03 2.24
CA PHE A 7 15.18 -16.66 2.22
C PHE A 7 14.69 -15.86 1.00
N ARG A 8 14.64 -16.50 -0.18
CA ARG A 8 14.13 -15.89 -1.42
C ARG A 8 12.68 -15.42 -1.28
N THR A 9 11.82 -16.22 -0.64
CA THR A 9 10.42 -15.86 -0.40
C THR A 9 10.32 -14.68 0.58
N LYS A 10 11.11 -14.68 1.65
CA LYS A 10 11.16 -13.56 2.61
C LYS A 10 11.59 -12.26 1.95
N GLN A 11 12.61 -12.30 1.08
CA GLN A 11 13.05 -11.12 0.32
C GLN A 11 11.96 -10.60 -0.62
N LYS A 12 11.26 -11.48 -1.33
CA LYS A 12 10.14 -11.10 -2.21
C LYS A 12 9.00 -10.43 -1.42
N LEU A 13 8.63 -11.00 -0.27
CA LEU A 13 7.60 -10.43 0.60
C LEU A 13 8.00 -9.06 1.15
N ALA A 14 9.26 -8.91 1.60
CA ALA A 14 9.76 -7.62 2.06
C ALA A 14 9.76 -6.56 0.94
N LYS A 15 10.09 -6.94 -0.29
CA LYS A 15 10.02 -6.04 -1.46
C LYS A 15 8.58 -5.62 -1.76
N ALA A 16 7.64 -6.57 -1.74
CA ALA A 16 6.23 -6.29 -1.96
C ALA A 16 5.66 -5.33 -0.89
N GLN A 17 5.98 -5.56 0.38
CA GLN A 17 5.61 -4.64 1.47
C GLN A 17 6.18 -3.23 1.28
N LYS A 18 7.38 -3.09 0.70
CA LYS A 18 7.98 -1.79 0.40
C LYS A 18 7.28 -1.08 -0.78
N GLN A 19 6.78 -1.84 -1.75
CA GLN A 19 6.06 -1.32 -2.92
C GLN A 19 4.63 -0.88 -2.59
N ASN A 20 3.99 -1.49 -1.58
CA ASN A 20 2.66 -1.11 -1.10
C ASN A 20 2.66 0.18 -0.27
N ARG A 21 3.42 1.20 -0.68
CA ARG A 21 3.48 2.52 -0.03
C ARG A 21 2.80 3.56 -0.92
N PRO A 22 1.97 4.45 -0.37
CA PRO A 22 1.28 5.48 -1.15
C PRO A 22 2.28 6.48 -1.74
N ILE A 23 1.91 7.09 -2.85
CA ILE A 23 2.75 8.06 -3.56
C ILE A 23 2.95 9.31 -2.69
N PRO A 24 4.19 9.74 -2.46
CA PRO A 24 4.47 10.92 -1.66
C PRO A 24 4.00 12.21 -2.34
N GLN A 25 3.50 13.15 -1.53
CA GLN A 25 2.82 14.36 -1.97
C GLN A 25 3.66 15.23 -2.92
N TRP A 26 4.96 15.39 -2.66
CA TRP A 26 5.83 16.24 -3.49
C TRP A 26 5.95 15.74 -4.94
N ILE A 27 5.76 14.43 -5.21
CA ILE A 27 5.72 13.87 -6.57
C ILE A 27 4.45 14.30 -7.30
N ARG A 28 3.32 14.42 -6.59
CA ARG A 28 2.05 14.89 -7.17
C ARG A 28 2.13 16.34 -7.64
N LEU A 29 3.00 17.13 -7.02
CA LEU A 29 3.19 18.56 -7.30
C LEU A 29 4.18 18.84 -8.45
N ARG A 30 4.83 17.82 -9.02
CA ARG A 30 5.76 17.98 -10.15
C ARG A 30 4.99 18.23 -11.45
N THR A 31 5.35 19.29 -12.17
CA THR A 31 4.80 19.60 -13.52
C THR A 31 5.14 18.48 -14.50
N GLY A 32 4.14 17.97 -15.23
CA GLY A 32 4.31 16.85 -16.18
C GLY A 32 4.09 15.45 -15.62
N ASN A 33 3.55 15.30 -14.39
CA ASN A 33 3.28 13.98 -13.80
C ASN A 33 1.89 13.42 -14.20
N THR A 34 1.87 12.23 -14.83
CA THR A 34 0.65 11.49 -15.23
C THR A 34 0.08 10.64 -14.09
N ILE A 35 0.85 10.43 -13.02
CA ILE A 35 0.46 9.55 -11.91
C ILE A 35 -0.46 10.32 -10.96
N ARG A 36 -1.78 10.13 -11.10
CA ARG A 36 -2.83 10.89 -10.39
C ARG A 36 -3.47 10.14 -9.22
N TYR A 37 -3.42 8.81 -9.23
CA TYR A 37 -4.01 7.94 -8.23
C TYR A 37 -3.03 6.85 -7.84
N ASP A 38 -3.02 6.50 -6.55
CA ASP A 38 -2.38 5.26 -6.08
C ASP A 38 -3.15 4.10 -6.70
N PHE A 39 -2.47 3.14 -7.35
CA PHE A 39 -3.10 1.86 -7.74
C PHE A 39 -3.10 0.98 -6.48
N PRO A 40 -4.21 0.84 -5.75
CA PRO A 40 -4.18 0.12 -4.50
C PRO A 40 -4.16 -1.37 -4.80
N THR A 41 -2.98 -1.99 -4.76
CA THR A 41 -2.87 -3.44 -4.70
C THR A 41 -3.27 -3.90 -3.29
N ALA A 42 -4.57 -4.19 -3.12
CA ALA A 42 -5.17 -4.99 -2.05
C ALA A 42 -5.29 -4.40 -0.62
N THR A 43 -5.49 -3.09 -0.43
CA THR A 43 -5.82 -2.53 0.91
C THR A 43 -6.95 -1.49 0.91
N SER A 44 -7.71 -1.37 -0.17
CA SER A 44 -8.98 -0.62 -0.15
C SER A 44 -10.13 -1.51 0.32
N CYS A 45 -9.98 -2.15 1.48
CA CYS A 45 -11.12 -2.49 2.32
C CYS A 45 -11.07 -1.48 3.47
N GLN A 46 -11.47 -0.23 3.19
CA GLN A 46 -11.87 0.66 4.27
C GLN A 46 -13.11 0.02 4.89
N GLU A 47 -13.03 -0.29 6.18
CA GLU A 47 -14.23 -0.64 6.94
C GLU A 47 -15.21 0.55 6.87
N PRO A 48 -16.52 0.30 6.70
CA PRO A 48 -17.50 1.37 6.77
C PRO A 48 -17.47 1.93 8.20
N VAL A 49 -17.08 3.20 8.34
CA VAL A 49 -17.24 3.95 9.58
C VAL A 49 -18.73 3.98 9.92
N THR A 50 -19.16 3.18 10.90
CA THR A 50 -20.53 3.25 11.41
C THR A 50 -20.70 4.52 12.24
N PRO A 51 -21.65 5.40 11.92
CA PRO A 51 -22.03 6.46 12.83
C PRO A 51 -23.07 5.87 13.80
N THR A 52 -22.64 5.39 14.97
CA THR A 52 -23.59 5.16 16.06
C THR A 52 -23.73 6.47 16.84
N GLN A 53 -24.71 7.27 16.44
CA GLN A 53 -25.30 8.28 17.30
C GLN A 53 -26.16 7.59 18.37
N GLY A 54 -26.10 8.10 19.60
CA GLY A 54 -26.88 7.66 20.76
C GLY A 54 -26.28 8.20 22.04
#